data_AF-A0A9P5BZK5-F1
#
_entry.id   AF-A0A9P5BZK5-F1
#
_cell.length_a   1.000
_cell.length_b   1.000
_cell.length_c   1.000
_cell.angle_alpha   90.00
_cell.angle_beta   90.00
_cell.angle_gamma   90.00
#
_symmetry.space_group_name_H-M   'P 1'
#
loop_
_entity.id
_entity.type
_entity.pdbx_description
1 polymer ?
#
loop_
_entity_poly.entity_id
_entity_poly.type
_entity_poly.pdbx_seq_one_letter_code
_entity_poly.pdbx_strand_id
1 'polypeptide(L)'
;MTNPPWPRLSRDELVTIIGDYYKFLVKFYIPESSLKFPPSGGWPSITPETTKGFPRSPMVIDLLKHLPYIDEKQAGQMITHINYKCDVADYSTMTSEQWAEDDQWHAESLKDWIEEIQAGREDLQDEDKDEGYLWFRDEDRDKSADEEENWFNGDEEEDMKIENMVVLATGYESGGLTLILDVFKGTIHEDQIRCGGLQGEKSVEHYFDNLKCKLEKLEIIPIPGDADHEGDFWEGAKAIPMEVVFDGSVTFEDDDDDVRECQKIYKSFGWPGDAYRKEEAVAAIQAYVRRAEAREQAK
;
A
#
# COMPACT_ATOMS: atom_id res chain seq x y z
N MET A 1 -22.93 19.49 -0.11
CA MET A 1 -21.70 18.71 0.11
C MET A 1 -20.89 18.80 -1.17
N THR A 2 -19.67 19.30 -1.09
CA THR A 2 -18.72 19.26 -2.21
C THR A 2 -18.28 17.82 -2.37
N ASN A 3 -18.37 17.27 -3.58
CA ASN A 3 -17.73 16.01 -3.92
C ASN A 3 -16.30 15.97 -3.36
N PRO A 4 -15.79 14.79 -2.93
CA PRO A 4 -14.37 14.66 -2.71
C PRO A 4 -13.61 15.21 -3.94
N PRO A 5 -12.52 15.98 -3.74
CA PRO A 5 -11.89 16.77 -4.81
C PRO A 5 -11.14 15.94 -5.86
N TRP A 6 -11.25 14.62 -5.83
CA TRP A 6 -10.42 13.70 -6.60
C TRP A 6 -11.21 13.14 -7.79
N PRO A 7 -10.69 13.22 -9.02
CA PRO A 7 -11.34 12.62 -10.18
C PRO A 7 -11.35 11.08 -10.04
N ARG A 8 -12.45 10.45 -10.47
CA ARG A 8 -12.53 8.98 -10.54
C ARG A 8 -11.49 8.48 -11.52
N LEU A 9 -10.60 7.60 -11.06
CA LEU A 9 -9.53 7.04 -11.87
C LEU A 9 -10.03 5.90 -12.74
N SER A 10 -9.56 5.85 -13.98
CA SER A 10 -9.73 4.72 -14.87
C SER A 10 -8.89 3.52 -14.42
N ARG A 11 -9.21 2.33 -14.95
CA ARG A 11 -8.40 1.12 -14.75
C ARG A 11 -6.93 1.37 -15.10
N ASP A 12 -6.66 1.97 -16.25
CA ASP A 12 -5.31 2.13 -16.76
C ASP A 12 -4.49 3.14 -15.92
N GLU A 13 -5.15 4.16 -15.36
CA GLU A 13 -4.53 5.07 -14.39
C GLU A 13 -4.17 4.34 -13.09
N LEU A 14 -5.09 3.55 -12.52
CA LEU A 14 -4.81 2.74 -11.32
C LEU A 14 -3.65 1.75 -11.55
N VAL A 15 -3.66 1.04 -12.69
CA VAL A 15 -2.60 0.13 -13.10
C VAL A 15 -1.26 0.87 -13.22
N THR A 16 -1.27 2.06 -13.79
CA THR A 16 -0.07 2.89 -13.96
C THR A 16 0.48 3.34 -12.61
N ILE A 17 -0.36 3.87 -11.72
CA ILE A 17 0.04 4.39 -10.41
C ILE A 17 0.65 3.28 -9.55
N ILE A 18 -0.05 2.15 -9.42
CA ILE A 18 0.41 0.99 -8.64
C ILE A 18 1.66 0.38 -9.28
N GLY A 19 1.65 0.21 -10.61
CA GLY A 19 2.78 -0.34 -11.35
C GLY A 19 4.05 0.52 -11.25
N ASP A 20 3.93 1.84 -11.26
CA ASP A 20 5.06 2.75 -11.11
C ASP A 20 5.62 2.73 -9.69
N TYR A 21 4.76 2.52 -8.67
CA TYR A 21 5.24 2.25 -7.33
C TYR A 21 6.03 0.94 -7.25
N TYR A 22 5.52 -0.14 -7.82
CA TYR A 22 6.25 -1.43 -7.81
C TYR A 22 7.59 -1.35 -8.56
N LYS A 23 7.64 -0.65 -9.70
CA LYS A 23 8.90 -0.38 -10.41
C LYS A 23 9.88 0.42 -9.55
N PHE A 24 9.39 1.40 -8.79
CA PHE A 24 10.22 2.15 -7.84
C PHE A 24 10.82 1.23 -6.76
N LEU A 25 10.02 0.34 -6.17
CA LEU A 25 10.51 -0.62 -5.17
C LEU A 25 11.54 -1.58 -5.75
N VAL A 26 11.36 -2.02 -7.01
CA VAL A 26 12.33 -2.84 -7.75
C VAL A 26 13.64 -2.09 -8.03
N LYS A 27 13.59 -0.78 -8.29
CA LYS A 27 14.80 0.05 -8.37
C LYS A 27 15.51 0.11 -7.02
N PHE A 28 14.78 0.05 -5.91
CA PHE A 28 15.32 0.27 -4.58
C PHE A 28 15.86 -0.99 -3.88
N TYR A 29 15.02 -2.02 -3.68
CA TYR A 29 15.43 -3.23 -2.97
C TYR A 29 14.75 -4.50 -3.46
N ILE A 30 13.58 -4.45 -4.10
CA ILE A 30 12.90 -5.66 -4.59
C ILE A 30 13.66 -6.24 -5.80
N PRO A 31 13.82 -7.58 -5.89
CA PRO A 31 14.42 -8.21 -7.07
C PRO A 31 13.62 -7.93 -8.35
N GLU A 32 14.32 -7.68 -9.46
CA GLU A 32 13.66 -7.48 -10.77
C GLU A 32 12.87 -8.70 -11.22
N SER A 33 13.33 -9.90 -10.87
CA SER A 33 12.64 -11.16 -11.18
C SER A 33 11.29 -11.30 -10.50
N SER A 34 11.04 -10.58 -9.40
CA SER A 34 9.80 -10.68 -8.64
C SER A 34 8.66 -9.89 -9.29
N LEU A 35 8.95 -8.81 -10.04
CA LEU A 35 7.90 -8.01 -10.66
C LEU A 35 7.45 -8.62 -11.99
N LYS A 36 6.17 -9.00 -12.05
CA LYS A 36 5.55 -9.57 -13.25
C LYS A 36 4.48 -8.66 -13.82
N PHE A 37 4.42 -8.61 -15.14
CA PHE A 37 3.48 -7.78 -15.89
C PHE A 37 2.47 -8.66 -16.63
N PRO A 38 1.19 -8.26 -16.67
CA PRO A 38 0.21 -8.97 -17.46
C PRO A 38 0.51 -8.86 -18.96
N PRO A 39 0.11 -9.87 -19.76
CA PRO A 39 0.00 -9.73 -21.21
C PRO A 39 -0.95 -8.60 -21.62
N SER A 40 -0.90 -8.18 -22.89
CA SER A 40 -1.78 -7.12 -23.43
C SER A 40 -3.29 -7.33 -23.23
N GLY A 41 -3.74 -8.58 -23.07
CA GLY A 41 -5.14 -8.92 -22.78
C GLY A 41 -5.43 -9.22 -21.30
N GLY A 42 -4.47 -8.94 -20.42
CA GLY A 42 -4.52 -9.26 -18.99
C GLY A 42 -4.09 -10.70 -18.65
N TRP A 43 -4.10 -11.03 -17.37
CA TRP A 43 -3.74 -12.35 -16.85
C TRP A 43 -4.71 -13.44 -17.33
N PRO A 44 -4.23 -14.51 -18.02
CA PRO A 44 -5.09 -15.58 -18.52
C PRO A 44 -5.75 -16.42 -17.41
N SER A 45 -5.22 -16.38 -16.20
CA SER A 45 -5.78 -17.06 -15.02
C SER A 45 -7.00 -16.37 -14.43
N ILE A 46 -7.24 -15.10 -14.77
CA ILE A 46 -8.35 -14.29 -14.25
C ILE A 46 -9.41 -14.18 -15.36
N THR A 47 -10.41 -15.06 -15.30
CA THR A 47 -11.53 -15.10 -16.25
C THR A 47 -12.86 -15.14 -15.49
N PRO A 48 -13.99 -14.81 -16.13
CA PRO A 48 -15.30 -14.89 -15.50
C PRO A 48 -15.61 -16.27 -14.91
N GLU A 49 -15.05 -17.35 -15.48
CA GLU A 49 -15.21 -18.71 -14.99
C GLU A 49 -14.36 -19.00 -13.75
N THR A 50 -13.12 -18.49 -13.68
CA THR A 50 -12.23 -18.74 -12.53
C THR A 50 -12.60 -17.87 -11.33
N THR A 51 -13.08 -16.64 -11.57
CA THR A 51 -13.57 -15.73 -10.54
C THR A 51 -15.03 -15.98 -10.16
N LYS A 52 -15.61 -17.12 -10.60
CA LYS A 52 -17.00 -17.45 -10.33
C LYS A 52 -17.20 -17.74 -8.84
N GLY A 53 -17.83 -16.80 -8.14
CA GLY A 53 -18.02 -16.87 -6.68
C GLY A 53 -17.32 -15.73 -5.94
N PHE A 54 -16.46 -14.97 -6.62
CA PHE A 54 -15.84 -13.79 -6.05
C PHE A 54 -16.90 -12.67 -5.87
N PRO A 55 -17.15 -12.18 -4.64
CA PRO A 55 -18.21 -11.22 -4.36
C PRO A 55 -17.81 -9.76 -4.70
N ARG A 56 -16.99 -9.56 -5.74
CA ARG A 56 -16.55 -8.23 -6.19
C ARG A 56 -17.14 -7.86 -7.53
N SER A 57 -17.20 -6.55 -7.78
CA SER A 57 -17.78 -5.99 -8.97
C SER A 57 -16.92 -6.29 -10.21
N PRO A 58 -17.52 -6.29 -11.42
CA PRO A 58 -16.76 -6.53 -12.65
C PRO A 58 -15.59 -5.57 -12.87
N MET A 59 -15.67 -4.32 -12.38
CA MET A 59 -14.56 -3.37 -12.47
C MET A 59 -13.34 -3.80 -11.65
N VAL A 60 -13.56 -4.39 -10.47
CA VAL A 60 -12.47 -4.93 -9.63
C VAL A 60 -11.80 -6.10 -10.33
N ILE A 61 -12.60 -7.01 -10.90
CA ILE A 61 -12.09 -8.16 -11.64
C ILE A 61 -11.26 -7.71 -12.84
N ASP A 62 -11.73 -6.70 -13.59
CA ASP A 62 -10.97 -6.20 -14.74
C ASP A 62 -9.69 -5.45 -14.31
N LEU A 63 -9.71 -4.73 -13.19
CA LEU A 63 -8.48 -4.17 -12.61
C LEU A 63 -7.47 -5.28 -12.23
N LEU A 64 -7.89 -6.28 -11.46
CA LEU A 64 -7.05 -7.40 -11.04
C LEU A 64 -6.43 -8.13 -12.25
N LYS A 65 -7.21 -8.27 -13.32
CA LYS A 65 -6.75 -8.87 -14.57
C LYS A 65 -5.59 -8.09 -15.22
N HIS A 66 -5.49 -6.78 -15.00
CA HIS A 66 -4.49 -5.91 -15.63
C HIS A 66 -3.45 -5.34 -14.66
N LEU A 67 -3.50 -5.69 -13.37
CA LEU A 67 -2.49 -5.25 -12.42
C LEU A 67 -1.16 -6.00 -12.61
N PRO A 68 -0.01 -5.30 -12.49
CA PRO A 68 1.25 -5.98 -12.22
C PRO A 68 1.23 -6.54 -10.80
N TYR A 69 1.97 -7.62 -10.59
CA TYR A 69 2.06 -8.30 -9.30
C TYR A 69 3.51 -8.53 -8.92
N ILE A 70 3.75 -8.72 -7.63
CA ILE A 70 5.05 -9.12 -7.10
C ILE A 70 4.94 -10.60 -6.72
N ASP A 71 5.74 -11.44 -7.37
CA ASP A 71 5.82 -12.87 -7.09
C ASP A 71 6.79 -13.11 -5.92
N GLU A 72 6.21 -13.31 -4.74
CA GLU A 72 6.92 -13.65 -3.50
C GLU A 72 7.80 -14.89 -3.65
N LYS A 73 7.35 -15.91 -4.40
CA LYS A 73 8.12 -17.14 -4.57
C LYS A 73 9.40 -16.88 -5.37
N GLN A 74 9.37 -15.91 -6.27
CA GLN A 74 10.53 -15.47 -7.04
C GLN A 74 11.39 -14.42 -6.33
N ALA A 75 10.90 -13.82 -5.26
CA ALA A 75 11.70 -12.97 -4.38
C ALA A 75 12.65 -13.78 -3.49
N GLY A 76 12.45 -15.10 -3.41
CA GLY A 76 13.29 -15.99 -2.62
C GLY A 76 13.11 -15.70 -1.14
N GLN A 77 14.16 -15.19 -0.51
CA GLN A 77 14.19 -14.80 0.91
C GLN A 77 14.20 -13.29 1.09
N MET A 78 14.14 -12.53 -0.01
CA MET A 78 14.04 -11.09 0.04
C MET A 78 12.57 -10.70 0.20
N ILE A 79 12.35 -9.77 1.11
CA ILE A 79 11.04 -9.23 1.39
C ILE A 79 10.52 -8.41 0.21
N THR A 80 9.28 -8.71 -0.18
CA THR A 80 8.50 -8.00 -1.22
C THR A 80 7.53 -6.99 -0.62
N HIS A 81 7.54 -6.81 0.70
CA HIS A 81 6.64 -5.91 1.37
C HIS A 81 6.63 -4.55 0.69
N ILE A 82 5.44 -4.06 0.39
CA ILE A 82 5.26 -2.76 -0.25
C ILE A 82 5.06 -1.64 0.78
N ASN A 83 4.92 -1.99 2.06
CA ASN A 83 4.91 -1.12 3.24
C ASN A 83 5.27 -1.94 4.51
N TYR A 84 5.17 -1.37 5.71
CA TYR A 84 5.53 -2.02 6.96
C TYR A 84 4.76 -3.32 7.22
N LYS A 85 5.49 -4.44 7.36
CA LYS A 85 5.00 -5.80 7.67
C LYS A 85 3.72 -6.18 6.92
N CYS A 86 3.80 -6.26 5.59
CA CYS A 86 2.67 -6.63 4.76
C CYS A 86 3.07 -7.54 3.58
N ASP A 87 2.30 -8.59 3.35
CA ASP A 87 2.45 -9.51 2.20
C ASP A 87 1.61 -9.03 1.03
N VAL A 88 2.14 -9.11 -0.19
CA VAL A 88 1.47 -8.55 -1.37
C VAL A 88 0.49 -9.55 -1.95
N ALA A 89 -0.74 -9.13 -2.19
CA ALA A 89 -1.75 -10.00 -2.77
C ALA A 89 -1.49 -10.24 -4.27
N ASP A 90 -1.16 -11.49 -4.63
CA ASP A 90 -0.92 -11.92 -6.01
C ASP A 90 -2.06 -12.78 -6.56
N TYR A 91 -3.11 -12.10 -7.00
CA TYR A 91 -4.32 -12.72 -7.56
C TYR A 91 -4.07 -13.50 -8.85
N SER A 92 -2.98 -13.24 -9.58
CA SER A 92 -2.69 -13.94 -10.84
C SER A 92 -2.36 -15.43 -10.64
N THR A 93 -2.06 -15.84 -9.40
CA THR A 93 -1.73 -17.24 -9.04
C THR A 93 -2.87 -18.01 -8.40
N MET A 94 -4.01 -17.36 -8.13
CA MET A 94 -5.13 -17.97 -7.42
C MET A 94 -5.85 -19.02 -8.28
N THR A 95 -6.25 -20.12 -7.64
CA THR A 95 -7.11 -21.14 -8.25
C THR A 95 -8.59 -20.79 -8.12
N SER A 96 -9.44 -21.39 -8.95
CA SER A 96 -10.89 -21.14 -8.91
C SER A 96 -11.51 -21.45 -7.54
N GLU A 97 -10.97 -22.42 -6.80
CA GLU A 97 -11.40 -22.74 -5.44
C GLU A 97 -11.08 -21.59 -4.48
N GLN A 98 -9.86 -21.04 -4.55
CA GLN A 98 -9.42 -19.91 -3.72
C GLN A 98 -10.23 -18.63 -4.01
N TRP A 99 -10.61 -18.40 -5.26
CA TRP A 99 -11.50 -17.30 -5.63
C TRP A 99 -12.94 -17.45 -5.10
N ALA A 100 -13.34 -18.66 -4.75
CA ALA A 100 -14.67 -18.97 -4.24
C ALA A 100 -14.70 -19.11 -2.71
N GLU A 101 -13.56 -19.03 -2.03
CA GLU A 101 -13.49 -18.97 -0.57
C GLU A 101 -14.09 -17.65 -0.07
N ASP A 102 -14.85 -17.72 1.03
CA ASP A 102 -15.53 -16.54 1.60
C ASP A 102 -14.55 -15.57 2.29
N ASP A 103 -13.41 -16.07 2.77
CA ASP A 103 -12.39 -15.31 3.52
C ASP A 103 -11.12 -15.07 2.68
N GLN A 104 -11.28 -14.42 1.53
CA GLN A 104 -10.15 -14.10 0.66
C GLN A 104 -9.25 -13.05 1.29
N TRP A 105 -8.03 -13.44 1.65
CA TRP A 105 -7.05 -12.53 2.25
C TRP A 105 -7.61 -11.80 3.49
N HIS A 106 -8.34 -12.52 4.35
CA HIS A 106 -9.07 -11.96 5.50
C HIS A 106 -10.28 -11.08 5.13
N ALA A 107 -10.98 -11.37 4.02
CA ALA A 107 -12.19 -10.67 3.60
C ALA A 107 -13.34 -10.67 4.62
N GLU A 108 -13.39 -11.62 5.58
CA GLU A 108 -14.32 -11.52 6.72
C GLU A 108 -13.99 -10.30 7.58
N SER A 109 -12.70 -10.05 7.83
CA SER A 109 -12.25 -8.82 8.49
C SER A 109 -12.62 -7.57 7.69
N LEU A 110 -12.70 -7.65 6.36
CA LEU A 110 -13.14 -6.53 5.52
C LEU A 110 -14.65 -6.25 5.67
N LYS A 111 -15.48 -7.28 5.86
CA LYS A 111 -16.93 -7.11 6.11
C LYS A 111 -17.15 -6.43 7.45
N ASP A 112 -16.56 -6.97 8.51
CA ASP A 112 -16.63 -6.39 9.87
C ASP A 112 -16.13 -4.94 9.85
N TRP A 113 -15.03 -4.69 9.12
CA TRP A 113 -14.45 -3.36 8.93
C TRP A 113 -15.36 -2.37 8.20
N ILE A 114 -16.07 -2.78 7.14
CA ILE A 114 -17.05 -1.90 6.46
C ILE A 114 -18.21 -1.56 7.39
N GLU A 115 -18.71 -2.55 8.12
CA GLU A 115 -19.81 -2.37 9.08
C GLU A 115 -19.41 -1.38 10.18
N GLU A 116 -18.19 -1.46 10.71
CA GLU A 116 -17.66 -0.50 11.69
C GLU A 116 -17.56 0.93 11.13
N ILE A 117 -17.08 1.12 9.89
CA ILE A 117 -17.02 2.47 9.30
C ILE A 117 -18.41 3.02 9.04
N GLN A 118 -19.33 2.20 8.53
CA GLN A 118 -20.71 2.62 8.26
C GLN A 118 -21.41 3.03 9.56
N ALA A 119 -21.27 2.24 10.63
CA ALA A 119 -21.80 2.59 11.95
C ALA A 119 -21.20 3.89 12.51
N GLY A 120 -19.89 4.09 12.40
CA GLY A 120 -19.23 5.32 12.86
C GLY A 120 -19.61 6.58 12.07
N ARG A 121 -20.03 6.45 10.79
CA ARG A 121 -20.57 7.58 9.99
C ARG A 121 -22.00 7.94 10.37
N GLU A 122 -22.83 6.98 10.78
CA GLU A 122 -24.19 7.23 11.26
C GLU A 122 -24.17 8.03 12.57
N ASP A 123 -23.24 7.72 13.49
CA ASP A 123 -23.07 8.45 14.76
C ASP A 123 -22.70 9.93 14.56
N LEU A 124 -21.96 10.27 13.49
CA LEU A 124 -21.59 11.65 13.15
C LEU A 124 -22.73 12.43 12.46
N GLN A 125 -23.70 11.75 11.84
CA GLN A 125 -24.85 12.41 11.21
C GLN A 125 -25.93 12.80 12.22
N ASP A 126 -25.94 12.21 13.43
CA ASP A 126 -26.91 12.55 14.47
C ASP A 126 -26.49 13.75 15.34
N GLU A 127 -25.24 14.22 15.28
CA GLU A 127 -24.81 15.45 15.96
C GLU A 127 -25.08 16.75 15.16
N ASP A 128 -25.32 16.66 13.85
CA ASP A 128 -25.54 17.83 12.97
C ASP A 128 -27.02 18.21 12.76
N LYS A 129 -27.95 17.74 13.61
CA LYS A 129 -29.37 18.11 13.52
C LYS A 129 -29.73 19.48 14.13
N ASP A 130 -28.75 20.24 14.62
CA ASP A 130 -28.94 21.60 15.13
C ASP A 130 -27.92 22.59 14.55
N GLU A 131 -27.99 22.88 13.25
CA GLU A 131 -27.74 24.24 12.70
C GLU A 131 -27.97 24.27 11.18
N GLY A 132 -29.12 24.83 10.75
CA GLY A 132 -29.49 24.87 9.34
C GLY A 132 -28.76 25.94 8.53
N TYR A 133 -28.49 25.68 7.24
CA TYR A 133 -28.43 26.72 6.20
C TYR A 133 -28.78 26.21 4.80
N LEU A 134 -29.30 27.15 4.01
CA LEU A 134 -30.12 27.07 2.80
C LEU A 134 -29.44 26.62 1.48
N TRP A 135 -30.27 26.00 0.63
CA TRP A 135 -30.19 25.63 -0.79
C TRP A 135 -29.43 26.56 -1.76
N PHE A 136 -28.72 25.97 -2.74
CA PHE A 136 -28.72 26.39 -4.16
C PHE A 136 -28.49 25.16 -5.08
N ARG A 137 -29.30 25.05 -6.14
CA ARG A 137 -29.34 23.96 -7.13
C ARG A 137 -28.95 24.58 -8.47
N ASP A 138 -27.80 24.19 -9.02
CA ASP A 138 -27.37 24.62 -10.36
C ASP A 138 -27.76 23.54 -11.39
N GLU A 139 -28.65 23.92 -12.32
CA GLU A 139 -29.27 23.04 -13.31
C GLU A 139 -28.52 22.93 -14.65
N ASP A 140 -27.32 23.53 -14.79
CA ASP A 140 -26.72 23.77 -16.12
C ASP A 140 -25.37 23.05 -16.36
N ARG A 141 -25.20 21.80 -15.92
CA ARG A 141 -24.00 21.01 -16.31
C ARG A 141 -24.24 20.25 -17.60
N ASP A 142 -23.51 20.65 -18.65
CA ASP A 142 -23.48 20.03 -19.97
C ASP A 142 -22.88 18.60 -19.90
N LYS A 143 -23.67 17.60 -20.30
CA LYS A 143 -23.37 16.16 -20.22
C LYS A 143 -22.76 15.59 -21.50
N SER A 144 -22.41 16.44 -22.47
CA SER A 144 -22.03 15.97 -23.81
C SER A 144 -20.53 15.63 -23.98
N ALA A 145 -19.73 15.64 -22.91
CA ALA A 145 -18.29 15.39 -22.99
C ALA A 145 -17.87 13.97 -22.55
N ASP A 146 -18.79 13.17 -22.02
CA ASP A 146 -18.50 11.84 -21.45
C ASP A 146 -18.73 10.71 -22.46
N GLU A 147 -18.25 10.87 -23.71
CA GLU A 147 -18.26 9.82 -24.75
C GLU A 147 -16.96 8.98 -24.75
N GLU A 148 -16.25 8.88 -23.63
CA GLU A 148 -15.39 7.72 -23.35
C GLU A 148 -16.23 6.69 -22.58
N GLU A 149 -16.11 5.41 -22.96
CA GLU A 149 -16.90 4.30 -22.44
C GLU A 149 -17.04 4.37 -20.91
N ASN A 150 -18.23 4.77 -20.47
CA ASN A 150 -18.52 5.09 -19.07
C ASN A 150 -18.38 3.82 -18.21
N TRP A 151 -17.18 3.64 -17.64
CA TRP A 151 -16.74 2.47 -16.87
C TRP A 151 -17.57 2.21 -15.61
N PHE A 152 -18.37 3.18 -15.16
CA PHE A 152 -19.06 3.16 -13.89
C PHE A 152 -20.59 3.07 -14.06
N ASN A 153 -21.23 2.12 -13.36
CA ASN A 153 -22.67 1.81 -13.48
C ASN A 153 -23.62 2.80 -12.76
N GLY A 154 -23.20 4.04 -12.51
CA GLY A 154 -24.07 5.06 -11.89
C GLY A 154 -24.22 4.95 -10.37
N ASP A 155 -23.24 4.38 -9.67
CA ASP A 155 -23.21 4.32 -8.20
C ASP A 155 -23.08 5.71 -7.55
N GLU A 156 -23.79 5.91 -6.42
CA GLU A 156 -23.68 7.11 -5.59
C GLU A 156 -22.26 7.21 -4.98
N GLU A 157 -21.73 8.43 -4.94
CA GLU A 157 -20.31 8.69 -4.66
C GLU A 157 -19.92 8.49 -3.18
N GLU A 158 -20.89 8.50 -2.28
CA GLU A 158 -20.65 8.50 -0.83
C GLU A 158 -20.65 7.08 -0.21
N ASP A 159 -21.42 6.16 -0.78
CA ASP A 159 -21.57 4.80 -0.28
C ASP A 159 -20.29 3.98 -0.43
N MET A 160 -19.84 3.34 0.65
CA MET A 160 -18.78 2.34 0.58
C MET A 160 -19.40 0.99 0.23
N LYS A 161 -18.92 0.41 -0.87
CA LYS A 161 -19.39 -0.88 -1.38
C LYS A 161 -18.28 -1.90 -1.27
N ILE A 162 -18.54 -2.97 -0.54
CA ILE A 162 -17.59 -4.08 -0.39
C ILE A 162 -17.21 -4.70 -1.73
N GLU A 163 -18.12 -4.64 -2.71
CA GLU A 163 -17.92 -5.15 -4.04
C GLU A 163 -16.84 -4.37 -4.81
N ASN A 164 -16.59 -3.12 -4.44
CA ASN A 164 -15.60 -2.25 -5.10
C ASN A 164 -14.22 -2.28 -4.42
N MET A 165 -14.09 -3.02 -3.31
CA MET A 165 -12.87 -3.05 -2.52
C MET A 165 -11.98 -4.25 -2.86
N VAL A 166 -10.67 -4.01 -2.86
CA VAL A 166 -9.67 -5.04 -3.12
C VAL A 166 -8.49 -4.89 -2.17
N VAL A 167 -7.98 -6.02 -1.66
CA VAL A 167 -6.80 -6.05 -0.80
C VAL A 167 -5.57 -6.06 -1.68
N LEU A 168 -4.70 -5.06 -1.57
CA LEU A 168 -3.44 -5.01 -2.29
C LEU A 168 -2.32 -5.69 -1.50
N ALA A 169 -2.38 -5.63 -0.16
CA ALA A 169 -1.45 -6.30 0.73
C ALA A 169 -2.13 -6.61 2.08
N THR A 170 -1.73 -7.72 2.72
CA THR A 170 -2.22 -8.14 4.04
C THR A 170 -1.15 -7.92 5.09
N GLY A 171 -1.50 -7.24 6.18
CA GLY A 171 -0.60 -7.09 7.32
C GLY A 171 -0.41 -8.40 8.07
N TYR A 172 0.72 -8.55 8.75
CA TYR A 172 0.94 -9.62 9.72
C TYR A 172 1.57 -9.08 11.02
N GLU A 173 1.39 -9.83 12.11
CA GLU A 173 1.81 -9.45 13.46
C GLU A 173 1.25 -8.12 13.98
N SER A 174 1.64 -7.72 15.19
CA SER A 174 1.28 -6.41 15.73
C SER A 174 1.97 -5.30 14.95
N GLY A 175 1.19 -4.32 14.52
CA GLY A 175 1.68 -3.16 13.77
C GLY A 175 1.74 -3.34 12.26
N GLY A 176 1.54 -4.57 11.72
CA GLY A 176 1.48 -4.81 10.28
C GLY A 176 0.27 -4.18 9.61
N LEU A 177 0.40 -3.94 8.30
CA LEU A 177 -0.48 -3.04 7.58
C LEU A 177 -1.23 -3.75 6.45
N THR A 178 -2.56 -3.80 6.56
CA THR A 178 -3.43 -4.24 5.47
C THR A 178 -3.79 -3.03 4.59
N LEU A 179 -3.53 -3.15 3.29
CA LEU A 179 -3.77 -2.12 2.29
C LEU A 179 -4.99 -2.49 1.44
N ILE A 180 -6.02 -1.66 1.52
CA ILE A 180 -7.29 -1.88 0.81
C ILE A 180 -7.49 -0.73 -0.16
N LEU A 181 -7.75 -1.05 -1.42
CA LEU A 181 -8.09 -0.09 -2.47
C LEU A 181 -9.60 -0.11 -2.70
N ASP A 182 -10.25 1.04 -2.57
CA ASP A 182 -11.55 1.29 -3.18
C ASP A 182 -11.32 1.64 -4.66
N VAL A 183 -11.63 0.68 -5.54
CA VAL A 183 -11.43 0.82 -6.99
C VAL A 183 -12.35 1.89 -7.57
N PHE A 184 -13.52 2.11 -6.97
CA PHE A 184 -14.48 3.08 -7.45
C PHE A 184 -14.07 4.51 -7.11
N LYS A 185 -13.56 4.73 -5.89
CA LYS A 185 -13.12 6.04 -5.40
C LYS A 185 -11.67 6.36 -5.76
N GLY A 186 -10.86 5.35 -6.06
CA GLY A 186 -9.42 5.51 -6.27
C GLY A 186 -8.68 5.88 -4.98
N THR A 187 -9.14 5.35 -3.85
CA THR A 187 -8.61 5.67 -2.52
C THR A 187 -8.10 4.43 -1.80
N ILE A 188 -7.04 4.62 -1.02
CA ILE A 188 -6.42 3.60 -0.19
C ILE A 188 -6.90 3.79 1.25
N HIS A 189 -7.26 2.68 1.86
CA HIS A 189 -7.46 2.55 3.28
C HIS A 189 -6.35 1.69 3.87
N GLU A 190 -5.86 2.12 5.02
CA GLU A 190 -4.84 1.45 5.80
C GLU A 190 -5.48 0.92 7.08
N ASP A 191 -5.35 -0.38 7.34
CA ASP A 191 -5.71 -0.97 8.62
C ASP A 191 -4.47 -1.54 9.30
N GLN A 192 -4.17 -1.02 10.49
CA GLN A 192 -2.99 -1.41 11.26
C GLN A 192 -3.38 -2.40 12.36
N ILE A 193 -2.83 -3.61 12.26
CA ILE A 193 -3.13 -4.71 13.18
C ILE A 193 -2.77 -4.32 14.62
N ARG A 194 -3.77 -4.35 15.52
CA ARG A 194 -3.67 -4.18 16.99
C ARG A 194 -3.18 -2.82 17.50
N CYS A 195 -2.80 -1.86 16.64
CA CYS A 195 -2.05 -0.67 17.06
C CYS A 195 -2.63 0.69 16.63
N GLY A 196 -3.67 0.75 15.82
CA GLY A 196 -4.22 2.05 15.41
C GLY A 196 -5.62 2.03 14.81
N GLY A 197 -6.14 0.85 14.46
CA GLY A 197 -7.34 0.76 13.64
C GLY A 197 -7.14 1.48 12.32
N LEU A 198 -8.27 1.84 11.71
CA LEU A 198 -8.36 2.52 10.44
C LEU A 198 -7.67 3.88 10.39
N GLN A 199 -6.67 4.00 9.52
CA GLN A 199 -6.11 5.29 9.15
C GLN A 199 -6.88 5.86 7.95
N GLY A 200 -7.18 7.16 8.00
CA GLY A 200 -8.13 7.81 7.10
C GLY A 200 -7.87 7.61 5.60
N GLU A 201 -8.93 7.79 4.82
CA GLU A 201 -8.97 7.62 3.37
C GLU A 201 -7.99 8.57 2.65
N LYS A 202 -7.10 8.01 1.82
CA LYS A 202 -6.11 8.76 1.02
C LYS A 202 -6.30 8.44 -0.44
N SER A 203 -6.23 9.43 -1.34
CA SER A 203 -6.16 9.13 -2.79
C SER A 203 -4.96 8.23 -3.08
N VAL A 204 -5.11 7.28 -4.00
CA VAL A 204 -4.06 6.32 -4.37
C VAL A 204 -2.77 7.01 -4.83
N GLU A 205 -2.88 8.14 -5.55
CA GLU A 205 -1.75 8.96 -5.98
C GLU A 205 -0.97 9.51 -4.78
N HIS A 206 -1.66 10.27 -3.93
CA HIS A 206 -1.06 10.84 -2.71
C HIS A 206 -0.45 9.77 -1.81
N TYR A 207 -1.11 8.62 -1.69
CA TYR A 207 -0.64 7.52 -0.86
C TYR A 207 0.72 6.99 -1.32
N PHE A 208 0.81 6.57 -2.58
CA PHE A 208 2.06 6.01 -3.11
C PHE A 208 3.16 7.06 -3.30
N ASP A 209 2.82 8.31 -3.63
CA ASP A 209 3.81 9.40 -3.71
C ASP A 209 4.40 9.73 -2.33
N ASN A 210 3.58 9.73 -1.28
CA ASN A 210 4.05 9.90 0.09
C ASN A 210 4.97 8.74 0.51
N LEU A 211 4.62 7.49 0.18
CA LEU A 211 5.49 6.34 0.46
C LEU A 211 6.82 6.42 -0.29
N LYS A 212 6.81 6.74 -1.60
CA LYS A 212 8.04 6.98 -2.37
C LYS A 212 8.89 8.05 -1.71
N CYS A 213 8.30 9.18 -1.34
CA CYS A 213 9.01 10.28 -0.67
C CYS A 213 9.67 9.82 0.63
N LYS A 214 8.98 9.03 1.46
CA LYS A 214 9.54 8.48 2.70
C LYS A 214 10.71 7.54 2.43
N LEU A 215 10.60 6.67 1.43
CA LEU A 215 11.65 5.71 1.03
C LEU A 215 12.87 6.43 0.42
N GLU A 216 12.66 7.44 -0.42
CA GLU A 216 13.74 8.26 -0.99
C GLU A 216 14.53 9.00 0.09
N LYS A 217 13.81 9.53 1.10
CA LYS A 217 14.41 10.22 2.25
C LYS A 217 14.98 9.28 3.30
N LEU A 218 14.71 7.97 3.19
CA LEU A 218 15.03 6.96 4.20
C LEU A 218 14.40 7.29 5.57
N GLU A 219 13.20 7.87 5.55
CA GLU A 219 12.31 8.01 6.72
C GLU A 219 11.67 6.66 7.09
N ILE A 220 11.56 5.77 6.10
CA ILE A 220 11.32 4.34 6.30
C ILE A 220 12.43 3.63 5.55
N ILE A 221 13.14 2.72 6.23
CA ILE A 221 14.33 2.06 5.70
C ILE A 221 13.99 0.60 5.47
N PRO A 222 13.96 0.12 4.21
CA PRO A 222 13.86 -1.31 3.95
C PRO A 222 15.09 -2.01 4.50
N ILE A 223 14.87 -3.13 5.17
CA ILE A 223 15.89 -4.04 5.64
C ILE A 223 15.67 -5.36 4.91
N PRO A 224 16.36 -5.59 3.78
CA PRO A 224 16.16 -6.80 3.01
C PRO A 224 16.58 -8.04 3.81
N GLY A 225 15.69 -9.01 3.91
CA GLY A 225 15.97 -10.30 4.52
C GLY A 225 16.95 -11.16 3.72
N ASP A 226 17.39 -12.25 4.32
CA ASP A 226 18.18 -13.31 3.69
C ASP A 226 17.75 -14.71 4.20
N ALA A 227 18.58 -15.73 3.97
CA ALA A 227 18.24 -17.10 4.35
C ALA A 227 17.99 -17.35 5.83
N ASP A 228 18.61 -16.54 6.67
CA ASP A 228 18.64 -16.74 8.11
C ASP A 228 17.91 -15.61 8.86
N HIS A 229 17.50 -14.55 8.14
CA HIS A 229 16.85 -13.36 8.70
C HIS A 229 15.65 -12.91 7.84
N GLU A 230 14.47 -12.84 8.44
CA GLU A 230 13.31 -12.20 7.82
C GLU A 230 13.57 -10.70 7.71
N GLY A 231 13.35 -10.10 6.55
CA GLY A 231 13.53 -8.65 6.40
C GLY A 231 12.51 -7.84 7.19
N ASP A 232 12.68 -6.53 7.18
CA ASP A 232 11.80 -5.63 7.92
C ASP A 232 11.81 -4.22 7.31
N PHE A 233 11.06 -3.31 7.91
CA PHE A 233 11.21 -1.87 7.71
C PHE A 233 11.55 -1.20 9.05
N TRP A 234 12.67 -0.50 9.11
CA TRP A 234 13.00 0.30 10.29
C TRP A 234 12.52 1.73 10.12
N GLU A 235 11.95 2.31 11.18
CA GLU A 235 11.63 3.74 11.21
C GLU A 235 12.93 4.54 11.16
N GLY A 236 13.05 5.42 10.17
CA GLY A 236 14.22 6.28 10.01
C GLY A 236 14.30 7.29 11.15
N ALA A 237 15.52 7.52 11.64
CA ALA A 237 15.76 8.55 12.66
C ALA A 237 15.28 9.92 12.12
N LYS A 238 14.33 10.55 12.82
CA LYS A 238 13.85 11.90 12.46
C LYS A 238 15.06 12.83 12.41
N ALA A 239 15.25 13.53 11.30
CA ALA A 239 16.33 14.50 11.18
C ALA A 239 16.21 15.54 12.30
N ILE A 240 17.09 15.47 13.30
CA ILE A 240 17.17 16.51 14.33
C ILE A 240 17.63 17.79 13.60
N PRO A 241 16.89 18.91 13.66
CA PRO A 241 17.33 20.17 13.09
C PRO A 241 18.70 20.52 13.66
N MET A 242 19.62 20.99 12.81
CA MET A 242 21.02 21.26 13.12
C MET A 242 21.25 22.38 14.18
N GLU A 243 20.22 22.82 14.90
CA GLU A 243 20.24 23.95 15.84
C GLU A 243 19.77 23.62 17.28
N VAL A 244 19.61 22.35 17.67
CA VAL A 244 19.30 22.06 19.09
C VAL A 244 20.58 22.14 19.93
N VAL A 245 20.70 23.22 20.71
CA VAL A 245 21.76 23.43 21.69
C VAL A 245 21.77 22.28 22.69
N PHE A 246 22.92 21.62 22.78
CA PHE A 246 23.16 20.41 23.55
C PHE A 246 23.18 20.71 25.06
N ASP A 247 22.03 20.51 25.70
CA ASP A 247 21.90 20.25 27.14
C ASP A 247 22.02 18.73 27.29
N GLY A 248 23.16 18.27 27.81
CA GLY A 248 23.64 16.89 27.73
C GLY A 248 22.87 15.87 28.56
N SER A 249 21.60 15.66 28.24
CA SER A 249 20.75 14.61 28.81
C SER A 249 19.76 14.08 27.77
N VAL A 250 20.26 13.57 26.65
CA VAL A 250 19.49 12.66 25.79
C VAL A 250 20.15 11.29 25.87
N THR A 251 19.49 10.35 26.54
CA THR A 251 19.78 8.93 26.40
C THR A 251 19.19 8.52 25.05
N PHE A 252 20.05 8.36 24.05
CA PHE A 252 19.64 7.74 22.78
C PHE A 252 19.48 6.24 23.04
N GLU A 253 18.36 5.67 22.62
CA GLU A 253 18.17 4.21 22.61
C GLU A 253 19.14 3.62 21.58
N ASP A 254 19.73 2.45 21.87
CA ASP A 254 20.77 1.81 21.03
C ASP A 254 20.29 1.60 19.56
N ASP A 255 18.98 1.45 19.35
CA ASP A 255 18.34 1.22 18.03
C ASP A 255 18.54 2.38 17.03
N ASP A 256 18.69 3.62 17.52
CA ASP A 256 18.87 4.81 16.68
C ASP A 256 20.24 4.79 15.94
N ASP A 257 21.24 4.10 16.49
CA ASP A 257 22.56 4.00 15.88
C ASP A 257 22.55 3.05 14.67
N ASP A 258 21.87 1.91 14.77
CA ASP A 258 21.75 0.94 13.67
C ASP A 258 20.95 1.53 12.50
N VAL A 259 19.87 2.25 12.79
CA VAL A 259 19.09 3.00 11.79
C VAL A 259 19.97 4.00 11.03
N ARG A 260 20.79 4.79 11.74
CA ARG A 260 21.69 5.78 11.12
C ARG A 260 22.78 5.12 10.28
N GLU A 261 23.30 3.98 10.68
CA GLU A 261 24.28 3.23 9.88
C GLU A 261 23.66 2.68 8.60
N CYS A 262 22.45 2.10 8.65
CA CYS A 262 21.72 1.68 7.46
C CYS A 262 21.47 2.84 6.48
N GLN A 263 21.09 4.03 6.99
CA GLN A 263 20.96 5.22 6.15
C GLN A 263 22.27 5.61 5.44
N LYS A 264 23.40 5.56 6.15
CA LYS A 264 24.72 5.86 5.59
C LYS A 264 25.10 4.84 4.52
N ILE A 265 24.82 3.57 4.73
CA ILE A 265 25.07 2.50 3.76
C ILE A 265 24.34 2.81 2.46
N TYR A 266 23.01 2.96 2.47
CA TYR A 266 22.23 3.26 1.26
C TYR A 266 22.73 4.52 0.53
N LYS A 267 22.99 5.61 1.27
CA LYS A 267 23.53 6.86 0.70
C LYS A 267 24.90 6.67 0.06
N SER A 268 25.78 5.86 0.66
CA SER A 268 27.12 5.58 0.12
C SER A 268 27.09 4.80 -1.21
N PHE A 269 26.01 4.04 -1.44
CA PHE A 269 25.76 3.35 -2.70
C PHE A 269 24.99 4.18 -3.73
N GLY A 270 24.66 5.44 -3.42
CA GLY A 270 24.10 6.40 -4.36
C GLY A 270 22.58 6.57 -4.31
N TRP A 271 21.89 5.98 -3.33
CA TRP A 271 20.46 6.20 -3.14
C TRP A 271 20.15 7.66 -2.74
N PRO A 272 19.07 8.30 -3.26
CA PRO A 272 18.08 7.82 -4.22
C PRO A 272 18.40 8.11 -5.70
N GLY A 273 19.64 8.51 -6.01
CA GLY A 273 20.05 8.90 -7.36
C GLY A 273 20.09 7.74 -8.36
N ASP A 274 20.15 8.08 -9.66
CA ASP A 274 20.16 7.09 -10.75
C ASP A 274 21.45 6.26 -10.83
N ALA A 275 22.50 6.67 -10.13
CA ALA A 275 23.75 5.91 -9.98
C ALA A 275 23.71 4.89 -8.82
N TYR A 276 22.53 4.66 -8.23
CA TYR A 276 22.35 3.73 -7.13
C TYR A 276 22.74 2.29 -7.51
N ARG A 277 23.66 1.71 -6.73
CA ARG A 277 24.12 0.32 -6.91
C ARG A 277 23.32 -0.61 -6.00
N LYS A 278 22.14 -1.00 -6.46
CA LYS A 278 21.15 -1.79 -5.69
C LYS A 278 21.74 -3.06 -5.07
N GLU A 279 22.34 -3.92 -5.88
CA GLU A 279 22.79 -5.24 -5.45
C GLU A 279 23.90 -5.13 -4.40
N GLU A 280 24.81 -4.16 -4.56
CA GLU A 280 25.88 -3.90 -3.59
C GLU A 280 25.33 -3.32 -2.28
N ALA A 281 24.35 -2.42 -2.36
CA ALA A 281 23.72 -1.81 -1.19
C ALA A 281 22.95 -2.83 -0.35
N VAL A 282 22.11 -3.65 -0.99
CA VAL A 282 21.35 -4.73 -0.35
C VAL A 282 22.30 -5.70 0.37
N ALA A 283 23.36 -6.15 -0.30
CA ALA A 283 24.35 -7.04 0.30
C ALA A 283 25.07 -6.39 1.51
N ALA A 284 25.34 -5.09 1.45
CA ALA A 284 25.95 -4.35 2.54
C ALA A 284 25.02 -4.23 3.77
N ILE A 285 23.72 -3.97 3.56
CA ILE A 285 22.72 -3.92 4.63
C ILE A 285 22.58 -5.29 5.30
N GLN A 286 22.40 -6.37 4.53
CA GLN A 286 22.34 -7.73 5.08
C GLN A 286 23.60 -8.11 5.87
N ALA A 287 24.78 -7.70 5.40
CA ALA A 287 26.03 -7.93 6.13
C ALA A 287 26.13 -7.10 7.42
N TYR A 288 25.53 -5.91 7.45
CA TYR A 288 25.47 -5.07 8.65
C TYR A 288 24.55 -5.67 9.71
N VAL A 289 23.31 -6.00 9.34
CA VAL A 289 22.28 -6.53 10.25
C VAL A 289 22.77 -7.81 10.93
N ARG A 290 23.31 -8.77 10.18
CA ARG A 290 23.89 -10.00 10.75
C ARG A 290 24.99 -9.74 11.79
N ARG A 291 25.77 -8.67 11.62
CA ARG A 291 26.80 -8.28 12.60
C ARG A 291 26.19 -7.55 13.80
N ALA A 292 25.09 -6.83 13.63
CA ALA A 292 24.36 -6.20 14.73
C ALA A 292 23.74 -7.26 15.64
N GLU A 293 22.97 -8.19 15.07
CA GLU A 293 22.35 -9.29 15.82
C GLU A 293 23.38 -10.17 16.54
N ALA A 294 24.49 -10.50 15.88
CA ALA A 294 25.56 -11.28 16.52
C ALA A 294 26.23 -10.54 17.70
N ARG A 295 26.24 -9.20 17.68
CA ARG A 295 26.73 -8.38 18.81
C ARG A 295 25.76 -8.42 19.98
N GLU A 296 24.45 -8.41 19.71
CA GLU A 296 23.42 -8.49 20.74
C GLU A 296 23.37 -9.86 21.41
N GLN A 297 23.43 -10.95 20.64
CA GLN A 297 23.44 -12.32 21.16
C GLN A 297 24.67 -12.64 22.02
N ALA A 298 25.73 -11.84 21.93
CA ALA A 298 26.96 -11.99 22.69
C ALA A 298 26.99 -11.14 23.99
N LYS A 299 26.00 -10.26 24.22
CA LYS A 299 25.83 -9.50 25.46
C LYS A 299 25.09 -10.33 26.51
#